data_AF-A0A973DQD4-F1
#
_entry.id   AF-A0A973DQD4-F1
#
_cell.length_a   1.000
_cell.length_b   1.000
_cell.length_c   1.000
_cell.angle_alpha   90.00
_cell.angle_beta   90.00
_cell.angle_gamma   90.00
#
_symmetry.space_group_name_H-M   'P 1'
#
loop_
_entity.id
_entity.type
_entity.pdbx_description
1 polymer ?
#
loop_
_entity_poly.entity_id
_entity_poly.type
_entity_poly.pdbx_seq_one_letter_code
_entity_poly.pdbx_strand_id
1 'polypeptide(L)'
;MKKSNGFTLIELMIVVAILGILTTIAYPSYRDYILKSERAVAQVSLVSLSHSMERFYSENNTYTGALIPSIHPDVAPSNGSRVTHNLAIDSIATNGASYSLSATSVTDTTDILTLTSTGIRSW
;
A
#
# COMPACT_ATOMS: atom_id res chain seq x y z
N MET A 1 8.67 41.26 40.34
CA MET A 1 8.80 39.78 40.46
C MET A 1 7.62 39.17 39.70
N LYS A 2 7.84 38.48 38.58
CA LYS A 2 6.76 37.81 37.84
C LYS A 2 6.37 36.53 38.60
N LYS A 3 5.11 36.39 39.01
CA LYS A 3 4.56 35.14 39.55
C LYS A 3 4.55 34.10 38.44
N SER A 4 5.21 32.96 38.66
CA SER A 4 5.05 31.77 37.84
C SER A 4 3.70 31.13 38.17
N ASN A 5 2.73 31.21 37.25
CA ASN A 5 1.49 30.47 37.37
C ASN A 5 1.74 29.04 36.86
N GLY A 6 1.66 28.05 37.76
CA GLY A 6 1.75 26.63 37.41
C GLY A 6 0.36 25.98 37.32
N PHE A 7 0.28 24.84 36.62
CA PHE A 7 -0.93 24.01 36.57
C PHE A 7 -1.12 23.25 37.89
N THR A 8 -2.38 23.07 38.29
CA THR A 8 -2.75 22.21 39.41
C THR A 8 -2.77 20.74 38.99
N LEU A 9 -2.59 19.85 39.97
CA LEU A 9 -2.62 18.40 39.73
C LEU A 9 -3.99 17.94 39.21
N ILE A 10 -5.07 18.56 39.69
CA ILE A 10 -6.44 18.24 39.23
C ILE A 10 -6.67 18.66 37.78
N GLU A 11 -6.13 19.81 37.34
CA GLU A 11 -6.20 20.23 35.94
C GLU A 11 -5.50 19.23 35.02
N LEU A 12 -4.32 18.75 35.42
CA LEU A 12 -3.59 17.74 34.65
C LEU A 12 -4.39 16.42 34.57
N MET A 13 -4.99 15.98 35.67
CA MET A 13 -5.78 14.74 35.68
C MET A 13 -6.99 14.80 34.73
N ILE A 14 -7.69 15.93 34.69
CA ILE A 14 -8.83 16.12 33.78
C ILE A 14 -8.35 16.11 32.32
N VAL A 15 -7.23 16.75 32.00
CA VAL A 15 -6.65 16.75 30.64
C VAL A 15 -6.29 15.34 30.19
N VAL A 16 -5.65 14.54 31.05
CA VAL A 16 -5.30 13.16 30.72
C VAL A 16 -6.54 12.29 30.54
N ALA A 17 -7.58 12.48 31.37
CA ALA A 17 -8.85 11.78 31.22
C ALA A 17 -9.51 12.05 29.86
N ILE A 18 -9.55 13.32 29.44
CA ILE A 18 -10.10 13.71 28.12
C ILE A 18 -9.25 13.12 26.98
N LEU A 19 -7.91 13.20 27.09
CA LEU A 19 -7.01 12.62 26.09
C LEU A 19 -7.23 11.11 25.95
N GLY A 20 -7.37 10.37 27.05
CA GLY A 20 -7.65 8.93 27.01
C GLY A 20 -8.90 8.60 26.19
N ILE A 21 -10.00 9.33 26.40
CA ILE A 21 -11.24 9.15 25.63
C ILE A 21 -10.99 9.44 24.14
N LEU A 22 -10.33 10.55 23.82
CA LEU A 22 -10.06 10.94 22.43
C LEU A 22 -9.15 9.94 21.71
N THR A 23 -8.11 9.43 22.37
CA THR A 23 -7.16 8.49 21.75
C THR A 23 -7.82 7.20 21.27
N THR A 24 -8.88 6.75 21.96
CA THR A 24 -9.61 5.52 21.62
C THR A 24 -10.26 5.60 20.23
N ILE A 25 -10.68 6.80 19.81
CA ILE A 25 -11.32 7.03 18.51
C ILE A 25 -10.29 7.50 17.48
N ALA A 26 -9.40 8.40 17.90
CA ALA A 26 -8.44 9.03 17.00
C ALA A 26 -7.40 8.04 16.46
N TYR A 27 -6.91 7.12 17.29
CA TYR A 27 -5.87 6.18 16.91
C TYR A 27 -6.28 5.19 15.80
N PRO A 28 -7.38 4.42 15.93
CA PRO A 28 -7.80 3.52 14.86
C PRO A 28 -8.15 4.29 13.58
N SER A 29 -8.83 5.44 13.70
CA SER A 29 -9.19 6.26 12.54
C SER A 29 -7.95 6.76 11.76
N TYR A 30 -6.88 7.15 12.47
CA TYR A 30 -5.64 7.54 11.82
C TYR A 30 -4.95 6.36 11.14
N ARG A 31 -4.94 5.17 11.76
CA ARG A 31 -4.40 3.96 11.12
C ARG A 31 -5.15 3.61 9.84
N ASP A 32 -6.49 3.63 9.87
CA ASP A 32 -7.31 3.34 8.69
C ASP A 32 -7.06 4.35 7.56
N TYR A 33 -6.85 5.62 7.90
CA TYR A 33 -6.49 6.65 6.93
C TYR A 33 -5.15 6.34 6.23
N ILE A 34 -4.12 5.96 6.99
CA ILE A 34 -2.83 5.58 6.42
C ILE A 34 -2.97 4.34 5.55
N LEU A 35 -3.65 3.28 6.03
CA LEU A 35 -3.87 2.07 5.24
C LEU A 35 -4.59 2.37 3.93
N LYS A 36 -5.63 3.21 3.95
CA LYS A 36 -6.32 3.65 2.72
C LYS A 36 -5.37 4.36 1.74
N SER A 37 -4.47 5.19 2.25
CA SER A 37 -3.45 5.84 1.44
C SER A 37 -2.46 4.83 0.84
N GLU A 38 -2.01 3.86 1.62
CA GLU A 38 -1.07 2.83 1.16
C GLU A 38 -1.72 1.92 0.11
N ARG A 39 -3.00 1.56 0.29
CA ARG A 39 -3.80 0.82 -0.69
C ARG A 39 -3.96 1.57 -2.02
N ALA A 40 -4.08 2.90 -1.99
CA ALA A 40 -4.10 3.71 -3.20
C ALA A 40 -2.75 3.64 -3.96
N VAL A 41 -1.63 3.61 -3.22
CA VAL A 41 -0.29 3.40 -3.81
C VAL A 41 -0.19 2.03 -4.47
N ALA A 42 -0.69 0.97 -3.83
CA ALA A 42 -0.74 -0.38 -4.40
C ALA A 42 -1.54 -0.42 -5.71
N GLN A 43 -2.71 0.21 -5.71
CA GLN A 43 -3.58 0.31 -6.89
C GLN A 43 -2.90 0.99 -8.07
N VAL A 44 -2.24 2.13 -7.83
CA VAL A 44 -1.52 2.87 -8.87
C VAL A 44 -0.34 2.04 -9.40
N SER A 45 0.39 1.38 -8.50
CA SER A 45 1.57 0.61 -8.86
C SER A 45 1.23 -0.65 -9.66
N LEU A 46 0.13 -1.34 -9.34
CA LEU A 46 -0.35 -2.47 -10.14
C LEU A 46 -0.79 -2.07 -11.54
N VAL A 47 -1.43 -0.90 -11.69
CA VAL A 47 -1.80 -0.38 -13.01
C VAL A 47 -0.55 -0.01 -13.82
N SER A 48 0.46 0.57 -13.17
CA SER A 48 1.77 0.82 -13.80
C SER A 48 2.45 -0.49 -14.24
N LEU A 49 2.41 -1.52 -13.39
CA LEU A 49 2.92 -2.84 -13.74
C LEU A 49 2.15 -3.46 -14.90
N SER A 50 0.81 -3.37 -14.93
CA SER A 50 0.01 -3.86 -16.07
C SER A 50 0.38 -3.13 -17.37
N HIS A 51 0.62 -1.82 -17.33
CA HIS A 51 1.11 -1.11 -18.52
C HIS A 51 2.48 -1.61 -18.99
N SER A 52 3.36 -1.98 -18.06
CA SER A 52 4.67 -2.56 -18.37
C SER A 52 4.53 -3.96 -18.98
N MET A 53 3.55 -4.75 -18.51
CA MET A 53 3.17 -6.02 -19.12
C MET A 53 2.67 -5.83 -20.56
N GLU A 54 1.76 -4.90 -20.81
CA GLU A 54 1.26 -4.62 -22.17
C GLU A 54 2.38 -4.21 -23.14
N ARG A 55 3.35 -3.43 -22.64
CA ARG A 55 4.55 -3.09 -23.41
C ARG A 55 5.37 -4.33 -23.74
N PHE A 56 5.63 -5.19 -22.75
CA PHE A 56 6.35 -6.43 -22.97
C PHE A 56 5.66 -7.32 -24.00
N TYR A 57 4.33 -7.42 -23.94
CA TYR A 57 3.54 -8.17 -24.92
C TYR A 57 3.63 -7.58 -26.33
N SER A 58 3.63 -6.25 -26.45
CA SER A 58 3.78 -5.58 -27.75
C SER A 58 5.13 -5.85 -28.42
N GLU A 59 6.17 -6.11 -27.62
CA GLU A 59 7.53 -6.38 -28.10
C GLU A 59 7.77 -7.89 -28.36
N ASN A 60 7.19 -8.77 -27.54
CA ASN A 60 7.48 -10.21 -27.54
C ASN A 60 6.32 -11.09 -28.05
N ASN A 61 5.14 -10.50 -28.31
CA ASN A 61 3.88 -11.18 -28.61
C ASN A 61 3.44 -12.23 -27.57
N THR A 62 4.00 -12.18 -26.37
CA THR A 62 3.67 -13.07 -25.25
C THR A 62 4.02 -12.41 -23.93
N TYR A 63 3.34 -12.81 -22.85
CA TYR A 63 3.70 -12.47 -21.47
C TYR A 63 4.73 -13.43 -20.88
N THR A 64 4.94 -14.62 -21.48
CA THR A 64 5.94 -15.57 -20.97
C THR A 64 7.34 -14.98 -21.01
N GLY A 65 8.06 -15.07 -19.90
CA GLY A 65 9.39 -14.47 -19.74
C GLY A 65 9.38 -13.03 -19.20
N ALA A 66 8.21 -12.43 -18.99
CA ALA A 66 8.08 -11.19 -18.22
C ALA A 66 8.53 -11.44 -16.78
N LEU A 67 9.54 -10.68 -16.33
CA LEU A 67 10.11 -10.78 -14.99
C LEU A 67 10.25 -9.39 -14.39
N ILE A 68 9.89 -9.27 -13.13
CA ILE A 68 10.29 -8.15 -12.27
C ILE A 68 11.56 -8.56 -11.50
N PRO A 69 12.51 -7.65 -11.24
CA PRO A 69 12.42 -6.20 -11.46
C PRO A 69 12.74 -5.72 -12.89
N SER A 70 12.98 -6.61 -13.86
CA SER A 70 13.47 -6.24 -15.20
C SER A 70 12.53 -5.34 -16.00
N ILE A 71 11.21 -5.60 -15.96
CA ILE A 71 10.21 -4.79 -16.69
C ILE A 71 9.61 -3.65 -15.86
N HIS A 72 9.69 -3.75 -14.53
CA HIS A 72 9.10 -2.81 -13.57
C HIS A 72 9.65 -3.13 -12.16
N PRO A 73 9.82 -2.14 -11.26
CA PRO A 73 10.21 -2.39 -9.87
C PRO A 73 9.28 -3.40 -9.16
N ASP A 74 9.86 -4.21 -8.28
CA ASP A 74 9.18 -5.21 -7.44
C ASP A 74 8.65 -4.64 -6.12
N VAL A 75 8.85 -3.34 -5.89
CA VAL A 75 8.42 -2.63 -4.68
C VAL A 75 7.64 -1.37 -5.02
N ALA A 76 6.70 -1.02 -4.14
CA ALA A 76 5.88 0.18 -4.22
C ALA A 76 5.83 0.91 -2.87
N PRO A 77 6.05 2.24 -2.84
CA PRO A 77 6.57 3.08 -3.92
C PRO A 77 8.08 2.84 -4.15
N SER A 78 8.56 2.96 -5.39
CA SER A 78 9.96 2.75 -5.77
C SER A 78 10.82 4.02 -5.76
N ASN A 79 10.27 5.16 -5.31
CA ASN A 79 10.89 6.48 -5.37
C ASN A 79 11.79 6.82 -4.16
N GLY A 80 12.27 5.82 -3.42
CA GLY A 80 13.10 6.02 -2.21
C GLY A 80 12.31 6.42 -0.95
N SER A 81 10.98 6.54 -1.04
CA SER A 81 10.11 6.61 0.14
C SER A 81 9.99 5.24 0.82
N ARG A 82 9.35 5.19 2.00
CA ARG A 82 9.08 3.93 2.71
C ARG A 82 8.27 3.00 1.81
N VAL A 83 8.81 1.81 1.54
CA VAL A 83 8.11 0.74 0.82
C VAL A 83 6.92 0.27 1.65
N THR A 84 5.75 0.21 1.02
CA THR A 84 4.50 -0.22 1.67
C THR A 84 3.98 -1.52 1.08
N HIS A 85 4.26 -1.82 -0.19
CA HIS A 85 3.83 -3.05 -0.86
C HIS A 85 4.95 -3.66 -1.69
N ASN A 86 4.97 -4.99 -1.73
CA ASN A 86 5.76 -5.77 -2.67
C ASN A 86 4.87 -6.20 -3.83
N LEU A 87 5.36 -6.07 -5.05
CA LEU A 87 4.66 -6.41 -6.28
C LEU A 87 5.14 -7.78 -6.76
N ALA A 88 4.23 -8.57 -7.32
CA ALA A 88 4.56 -9.85 -7.92
C ALA A 88 3.75 -10.10 -9.19
N ILE A 89 4.31 -10.92 -10.08
CA ILE A 89 3.58 -11.59 -11.15
C ILE A 89 3.24 -12.98 -10.61
N ASP A 90 1.98 -13.21 -10.24
CA ASP A 90 1.58 -14.47 -9.58
C ASP A 90 1.56 -15.64 -10.54
N SER A 91 1.07 -15.39 -11.77
CA SER A 91 1.00 -16.40 -12.80
C SER A 91 0.90 -15.77 -14.19
N ILE A 92 1.41 -16.51 -15.17
CA ILE A 92 1.19 -16.27 -16.59
C ILE A 92 0.55 -17.56 -17.14
N ALA A 93 -0.55 -17.43 -17.85
CA ALA A 93 -1.23 -18.57 -18.44
C ALA A 93 -0.32 -19.29 -19.44
N THR A 94 -0.46 -20.61 -19.60
CA THR A 94 0.37 -21.43 -20.49
C THR A 94 0.32 -20.98 -21.96
N ASN A 95 -0.77 -20.33 -22.36
CA ASN A 95 -0.93 -19.74 -23.69
C ASN A 95 -0.16 -18.41 -23.87
N GLY A 96 0.48 -17.88 -22.82
CA GLY A 96 1.22 -16.63 -22.83
C GLY A 96 0.38 -15.38 -22.99
N ALA A 97 -0.95 -15.47 -22.93
CA ALA A 97 -1.88 -14.39 -23.28
C ALA A 97 -2.65 -13.80 -22.07
N SER A 98 -2.41 -14.31 -20.86
CA SER A 98 -3.06 -13.80 -19.65
C SER A 98 -2.12 -13.85 -18.46
N TYR A 99 -2.32 -12.96 -17.50
CA TYR A 99 -1.52 -12.86 -16.29
C TYR A 99 -2.35 -12.50 -15.07
N SER A 100 -1.81 -12.79 -13.89
CA SER A 100 -2.25 -12.25 -12.59
C SER A 100 -1.09 -11.54 -11.93
N LEU A 101 -1.35 -10.36 -11.38
CA LEU A 101 -0.42 -9.55 -10.62
C LEU A 101 -0.95 -9.39 -9.19
N SER A 102 -0.04 -9.27 -8.23
CA SER A 102 -0.39 -8.96 -6.85
C SER A 102 0.46 -7.85 -6.26
N ALA A 103 -0.12 -7.12 -5.31
CA ALA A 103 0.54 -6.18 -4.43
C ALA A 103 0.24 -6.58 -2.98
N THR A 104 1.25 -7.10 -2.30
CA THR A 104 1.16 -7.58 -0.91
C THR A 104 1.69 -6.50 0.02
N SER A 105 0.90 -6.09 1.01
CA SER A 105 1.34 -5.13 2.02
C SER A 105 2.52 -5.68 2.84
N VAL A 106 3.49 -4.81 3.12
CA VAL A 106 4.66 -5.12 3.96
C VAL A 106 4.29 -5.18 5.44
N THR A 107 3.25 -4.44 5.84
CA THR A 107 2.83 -4.33 7.25
C THR A 107 1.82 -5.41 7.63
N ASP A 108 0.94 -5.77 6.70
CA ASP A 108 -0.07 -6.81 6.88
C ASP A 108 -0.08 -7.73 5.66
N THR A 109 0.60 -8.86 5.75
CA THR A 109 0.76 -9.80 4.62
C THR A 109 -0.55 -10.44 4.16
N THR A 110 -1.66 -10.22 4.89
CA THR A 110 -3.00 -10.68 4.48
C THR A 110 -3.71 -9.68 3.56
N ASP A 111 -3.25 -8.42 3.52
CA ASP A 111 -3.78 -7.38 2.63
C ASP A 111 -3.09 -7.49 1.26
N ILE A 112 -3.73 -8.23 0.35
CA ILE A 112 -3.20 -8.51 -0.99
C ILE A 112 -4.19 -7.99 -2.03
N LEU A 113 -3.77 -6.99 -2.80
CA LEU A 113 -4.52 -6.55 -3.96
C LEU A 113 -4.05 -7.34 -5.18
N THR A 114 -4.98 -7.98 -5.89
CA THR A 114 -4.73 -8.69 -7.14
C THR A 114 -5.30 -7.93 -8.35
N LEU A 115 -4.65 -8.09 -9.51
CA LEU A 115 -5.08 -7.53 -10.79
C LEU A 115 -4.85 -8.57 -11.90
N THR A 116 -5.91 -8.92 -12.63
CA THR A 116 -5.81 -9.80 -13.80
C THR A 116 -5.59 -9.01 -15.09
N SER A 117 -5.13 -9.68 -16.15
CA SER A 117 -5.00 -9.10 -17.50
C SER A 117 -6.32 -8.59 -18.11
N THR A 118 -7.47 -8.92 -17.51
CA THR A 118 -8.79 -8.40 -17.90
C THR A 118 -9.22 -7.17 -17.08
N GLY A 119 -8.38 -6.69 -16.16
CA GLY A 119 -8.66 -5.54 -15.31
C GLY A 119 -9.51 -5.86 -14.07
N ILE A 120 -9.77 -7.14 -13.77
CA ILE A 120 -10.48 -7.53 -12.55
C ILE A 120 -9.56 -7.31 -11.35
N ARG A 121 -10.09 -6.65 -10.31
CA ARG A 121 -9.37 -6.31 -9.08
C ARG A 121 -10.04 -7.00 -7.90
N SER A 122 -9.26 -7.65 -7.04
CA SER A 122 -9.74 -8.21 -5.76
C SER A 122 -8.77 -7.89 -4.64
N TRP A 123 -9.31 -7.51 -3.48
CA TRP A 123 -8.59 -7.52 -2.21
C TRP A 123 -8.73 -8.89 -1.54
#